data_AF-A0A1G2YA06-F1
#
_entry.id   AF-A0A1G2YA06-F1
#
_cell.length_a   1.000
_cell.length_b   1.000
_cell.length_c   1.000
_cell.angle_alpha   90.00
_cell.angle_beta   90.00
_cell.angle_gamma   90.00
#
_symmetry.space_group_name_H-M   'P 1'
#
loop_
_entity.id
_entity.type
_entity.pdbx_description
1 polymer ?
#
loop_
_entity_poly.entity_id
_entity_poly.type
_entity_poly.pdbx_seq_one_letter_code
_entity_poly.pdbx_strand_id
1 'polypeptide(L)'
;MRFVFTLIFLFFAPLAVFAQPPRDPAQRAAYYSHLFDMNIPGCAWFRREAILACSKIDANACNLKFIPYSQLYSLYAPSYIPEKLDPSLAYRMLTTDLPSIDIGSLPGPNIPAVDFKPLIIDSKLPRDFLASYIPADQHGIFFPSFNSMRLITESLERQSVPLLALFGPSQDNHAKARCDRQLCLEIDTFSKVFGPRIIKTMAFTGSDYYLRTGTDVAVLFHTVTPGPLRNMIISRHENATNARQFTGTINGVFYDAAVSPDRSICSYMAAMGKVLVVSNSLAQLTAIIDVAKRTRPSLARSDEYTFFRQRYPLGSEDEKAFIVVPRQAMLRFAGAKWRIGDARRSQLAAVMADYQARHMYILASGSVRRSTIDANIPLSGKLRLTGNSVASDKFGDLEFMTPIIELDVSSVTKAEADAYSQYIDDFNKKIAPYIAPSAIKISTDDSHTDVDITIAYPFKSAQLPQNLLDIIRTGDESTQVQQTENSLRLRTTGWAVAKYILKPTPAHTLARKSLDNLYILNEWKRLLPHLSPLDVHEKLWHNTLVCPAGGMYIYNSRTREMESTAAGSLAAPRDIQTFTGGIFDAGRIELKINFEPAATRARLIIKHLD
;
A
#
# COMPACT_ATOMS: atom_id res chain seq x y z
N MET A 1 -42.83 4.71 34.22
CA MET A 1 -43.14 3.73 33.14
C MET A 1 -42.62 4.10 31.74
N ARG A 2 -42.54 5.37 31.32
CA ARG A 2 -41.97 5.76 30.00
C ARG A 2 -40.44 5.65 29.85
N PHE A 3 -39.69 5.62 30.95
CA PHE A 3 -38.22 5.48 30.93
C PHE A 3 -37.74 4.03 30.72
N VAL A 4 -38.56 3.04 31.09
CA VAL A 4 -38.22 1.61 30.99
C VAL A 4 -38.49 1.07 29.57
N PHE A 5 -39.46 1.64 28.85
CA PHE A 5 -39.74 1.25 27.45
C PHE A 5 -38.67 1.73 26.44
N THR A 6 -37.93 2.80 26.74
CA THR A 6 -36.88 3.31 25.85
C THR A 6 -35.57 2.52 25.98
N LEU A 7 -35.27 1.95 27.15
CA LEU A 7 -34.09 1.08 27.34
C LEU A 7 -34.30 -0.33 26.78
N ILE A 8 -35.53 -0.87 26.82
CA ILE A 8 -35.82 -2.23 26.33
C ILE A 8 -35.78 -2.29 24.79
N PHE A 9 -36.08 -1.20 24.08
CA PHE A 9 -35.98 -1.15 22.61
C PHE A 9 -34.55 -1.01 22.08
N LEU A 10 -33.62 -0.47 22.87
CA LEU A 10 -32.21 -0.30 22.47
C LEU A 10 -31.33 -1.54 22.72
N PHE A 11 -31.77 -2.48 23.57
CA PHE A 11 -30.96 -3.64 23.95
C PHE A 11 -31.49 -5.02 23.50
N PHE A 12 -32.74 -5.15 23.06
CA PHE A 12 -33.36 -6.46 22.78
C PHE A 12 -33.92 -6.70 21.37
N ALA A 13 -33.76 -5.77 20.42
CA ALA A 13 -33.84 -6.16 19.03
C ALA A 13 -32.49 -6.78 18.65
N PRO A 14 -32.39 -8.07 18.27
CA PRO A 14 -31.24 -8.49 17.48
C PRO A 14 -31.17 -7.47 16.34
N LEU A 15 -30.00 -6.88 16.09
CA LEU A 15 -29.72 -6.17 14.85
C LEU A 15 -29.97 -7.18 13.73
N ALA A 16 -31.23 -7.31 13.31
CA ALA A 16 -31.59 -7.99 12.11
C ALA A 16 -30.73 -7.33 11.04
N VAL A 17 -30.02 -8.15 10.28
CA VAL A 17 -29.22 -7.69 9.14
C VAL A 17 -30.22 -7.04 8.18
N PHE A 18 -30.42 -5.74 8.35
CA PHE A 18 -31.35 -5.01 7.53
C PHE A 18 -30.71 -4.86 6.16
N ALA A 19 -31.28 -5.52 5.17
CA ALA A 19 -30.90 -5.35 3.76
C ALA A 19 -31.13 -3.91 3.27
N GLN A 20 -31.96 -3.12 3.99
CA GLN A 20 -32.23 -1.71 3.70
C GLN A 20 -32.21 -0.86 4.97
N PRO A 21 -31.73 0.39 4.89
CA PRO A 21 -31.62 1.25 6.06
C PRO A 21 -33.01 1.62 6.63
N PRO A 22 -33.19 1.67 7.96
CA PRO A 22 -34.46 2.03 8.58
C PRO A 22 -34.96 3.43 8.18
N ARG A 23 -36.29 3.63 8.24
CA ARG A 23 -36.93 4.94 8.04
C ARG A 23 -36.89 5.81 9.28
N ASP A 24 -37.01 5.20 10.47
CA ASP A 24 -36.94 5.92 11.74
C ASP A 24 -35.53 6.53 11.92
N PRO A 25 -35.41 7.83 12.27
CA PRO A 25 -34.12 8.50 12.39
C PRO A 25 -33.18 7.87 13.43
N ALA A 26 -33.69 7.40 14.57
CA ALA A 26 -32.86 6.79 15.62
C ALA A 26 -32.35 5.41 15.20
N GLN A 27 -33.22 4.58 14.62
CA GLN A 27 -32.82 3.29 14.06
C GLN A 27 -31.85 3.46 12.88
N ARG A 28 -32.07 4.47 12.02
CA ARG A 28 -31.18 4.78 10.89
C ARG A 28 -29.80 5.24 11.37
N ALA A 29 -29.74 6.08 12.40
CA ALA A 29 -28.47 6.50 13.01
C ALA A 29 -27.72 5.30 13.59
N ALA A 30 -28.40 4.45 14.36
CA ALA A 30 -27.81 3.24 14.93
C ALA A 30 -27.30 2.26 13.84
N TYR A 31 -28.09 2.06 12.78
CA TYR A 31 -27.73 1.21 11.64
C TYR A 31 -26.43 1.68 10.98
N TYR A 32 -26.33 2.95 10.61
CA TYR A 32 -25.12 3.44 9.93
C TYR A 32 -23.92 3.59 10.86
N SER A 33 -24.12 3.89 12.16
CA SER A 33 -23.04 3.84 13.14
C SER A 33 -22.48 2.41 13.26
N HIS A 34 -23.33 1.39 13.26
CA HIS A 34 -22.88 0.00 13.25
C HIS A 34 -22.06 -0.34 12.00
N LEU A 35 -22.53 0.04 10.81
CA LEU A 35 -21.76 -0.19 9.57
C LEU A 35 -20.43 0.57 9.54
N PHE A 36 -20.38 1.76 10.13
CA PHE A 36 -19.14 2.50 10.31
C PHE A 36 -18.18 1.76 11.27
N ASP A 37 -18.69 1.26 12.41
CA ASP A 37 -17.90 0.50 13.40
C ASP A 37 -17.39 -0.85 12.87
N MET A 38 -18.11 -1.47 11.93
CA MET A 38 -17.64 -2.67 11.22
C MET A 38 -16.40 -2.41 10.35
N ASN A 39 -16.10 -1.14 10.03
CA ASN A 39 -14.97 -0.74 9.19
C ASN A 39 -14.91 -1.47 7.84
N ILE A 40 -16.05 -1.44 7.14
CA ILE A 40 -16.25 -2.04 5.82
C ILE A 40 -16.18 -0.96 4.72
N PRO A 41 -16.04 -1.33 3.43
CA PRO A 41 -16.01 -0.35 2.34
C PRO A 41 -17.23 0.57 2.35
N GLY A 42 -17.01 1.87 2.10
CA GLY A 42 -18.05 2.90 2.23
C GLY A 42 -18.16 3.54 3.61
N CYS A 43 -17.18 3.34 4.50
CA CYS A 43 -17.17 3.90 5.86
C CYS A 43 -17.45 5.43 5.91
N ALA A 44 -16.88 6.21 4.99
CA ALA A 44 -17.12 7.65 4.90
C ALA A 44 -18.59 7.98 4.57
N TRP A 45 -19.23 7.17 3.72
CA TRP A 45 -20.66 7.26 3.42
C TRP A 45 -21.52 6.92 4.64
N PHE A 46 -21.25 5.79 5.29
CA PHE A 46 -22.01 5.35 6.47
C PHE A 46 -21.92 6.37 7.60
N ARG A 47 -20.72 6.89 7.91
CA ARG A 47 -20.56 7.95 8.90
C ARG A 47 -21.41 9.18 8.57
N ARG A 48 -21.37 9.65 7.32
CA ARG A 48 -22.17 10.80 6.89
C ARG A 48 -23.66 10.56 7.12
N GLU A 49 -24.16 9.40 6.74
CA GLU A 49 -25.57 9.05 6.94
C GLU A 49 -25.95 8.90 8.41
N ALA A 50 -25.05 8.38 9.25
CA ALA A 50 -25.23 8.34 10.70
C ALA A 50 -25.37 9.76 11.30
N ILE A 51 -24.49 10.69 10.91
CA ILE A 51 -24.53 12.09 11.34
C ILE A 51 -25.84 12.76 10.88
N LEU A 52 -26.23 12.58 9.61
CA LEU A 52 -27.46 13.15 9.07
C LEU A 52 -28.71 12.59 9.76
N ALA A 53 -28.75 11.29 10.03
CA ALA A 53 -29.85 10.66 10.75
C ALA A 53 -29.91 11.17 12.20
N CYS A 54 -28.77 11.25 12.89
CA CYS A 54 -28.66 11.82 14.22
C CYS A 54 -29.17 13.26 14.28
N SER A 55 -28.79 14.10 13.30
CA SER A 55 -29.12 15.55 13.32
C SER A 55 -30.62 15.82 13.26
N LYS A 56 -31.42 14.85 12.80
CA LYS A 56 -32.88 14.90 12.77
C LYS A 56 -33.52 14.57 14.12
N ILE A 57 -32.76 14.00 15.06
CA ILE A 57 -33.20 13.64 16.41
C ILE A 57 -32.90 14.80 17.36
N ASP A 58 -31.63 15.23 17.41
CA ASP A 58 -31.17 16.35 18.20
C ASP A 58 -29.92 16.96 17.56
N ALA A 59 -30.04 18.19 17.10
CA ALA A 59 -28.95 18.93 16.45
C ALA A 59 -27.74 19.17 17.39
N ASN A 60 -27.96 19.19 18.71
CA ASN A 60 -26.93 19.43 19.72
C ASN A 60 -26.31 18.14 20.28
N ALA A 61 -26.99 16.99 20.16
CA ALA A 61 -26.47 15.69 20.63
C ALA A 61 -25.59 14.96 19.61
N CYS A 62 -25.47 15.45 18.37
CA CYS A 62 -24.66 14.81 17.32
C CYS A 62 -23.15 14.99 17.44
N ASN A 63 -22.67 15.24 18.66
CA ASN A 63 -21.33 14.83 19.05
C ASN A 63 -21.34 13.31 19.23
N LEU A 64 -21.43 12.59 18.11
CA LEU A 64 -21.04 11.19 18.05
C LEU A 64 -19.63 11.14 18.67
N LYS A 65 -19.54 10.67 19.93
CA LYS A 65 -18.28 10.52 20.67
C LYS A 65 -17.48 9.43 19.99
N PHE A 66 -16.69 9.77 18.99
CA PHE A 66 -15.82 8.81 18.33
C PHE A 66 -14.36 9.13 18.58
N ILE A 67 -13.71 8.06 19.04
CA ILE A 67 -12.30 7.77 19.27
C ILE A 67 -11.52 8.71 20.22
N PRO A 68 -11.01 8.18 21.36
CA PRO A 68 -10.13 8.94 22.24
C PRO A 68 -8.79 9.27 21.57
N TYR A 69 -8.22 10.41 21.95
CA TYR A 69 -6.90 10.95 21.56
C TYR A 69 -5.74 9.95 21.75
N SER A 70 -5.93 8.87 22.53
CA SER A 70 -4.96 7.80 22.73
C SER A 70 -4.67 6.95 21.48
N GLN A 71 -5.47 7.06 20.40
CA GLN A 71 -5.20 6.38 19.13
C GLN A 71 -4.27 7.14 18.18
N LEU A 72 -3.81 8.35 18.53
CA LEU A 72 -2.92 9.14 17.67
C LEU A 72 -1.62 8.43 17.32
N TYR A 73 -1.06 7.68 18.26
CA TYR A 73 0.11 6.83 18.03
C TYR A 73 -0.11 5.82 16.88
N SER A 74 -1.34 5.31 16.72
CA SER A 74 -1.65 4.29 15.70
C SER A 74 -1.48 4.80 14.27
N LEU A 75 -1.61 6.12 14.04
CA LEU A 75 -1.36 6.74 12.74
C LEU A 75 0.09 6.65 12.28
N TYR A 76 1.02 6.58 13.23
CA TYR A 76 2.44 6.51 12.97
C TYR A 76 2.93 5.05 12.89
N ALA A 77 2.05 4.08 13.19
CA ALA A 77 2.35 2.65 13.11
C ALA A 77 2.30 2.13 11.65
N PRO A 78 3.19 1.20 11.25
CA PRO A 78 3.35 0.75 9.87
C PRO A 78 2.15 0.00 9.24
N SER A 79 1.08 -0.25 10.00
CA SER A 79 -0.10 -1.02 9.54
C SER A 79 -1.38 -0.18 9.50
N TYR A 80 -1.28 1.15 9.63
CA TYR A 80 -2.45 1.99 9.68
C TYR A 80 -3.14 2.10 8.31
N ILE A 81 -4.47 1.93 8.31
CA ILE A 81 -5.30 2.08 7.11
C ILE A 81 -5.98 3.44 7.24
N PRO A 82 -5.74 4.43 6.35
CA PRO A 82 -6.28 5.79 6.49
C PRO A 82 -7.82 5.83 6.58
N GLU A 83 -8.51 4.91 5.93
CA GLU A 83 -9.97 4.74 6.00
C GLU A 83 -10.47 4.37 7.41
N LYS A 84 -9.59 3.92 8.32
CA LYS A 84 -9.89 3.66 9.74
C LYS A 84 -9.83 4.91 10.61
N LEU A 85 -9.38 6.05 10.07
CA LEU A 85 -9.26 7.29 10.83
C LEU A 85 -10.59 8.01 10.90
N ASP A 86 -11.01 8.34 12.12
CA ASP A 86 -12.12 9.27 12.34
C ASP A 86 -11.75 10.67 11.79
N PRO A 87 -12.46 11.19 10.78
CA PRO A 87 -12.19 12.50 10.23
C PRO A 87 -12.54 13.65 11.16
N SER A 88 -13.35 13.44 12.20
CA SER A 88 -13.54 14.44 13.25
C SER A 88 -12.26 14.61 14.07
N LEU A 89 -11.52 13.51 14.31
CA LEU A 89 -10.21 13.52 14.93
C LEU A 89 -9.19 14.10 13.95
N ALA A 90 -9.19 13.65 12.69
CA ALA A 90 -8.32 14.21 11.65
C ALA A 90 -8.51 15.72 11.48
N TYR A 91 -9.78 16.18 11.42
CA TYR A 91 -10.14 17.58 11.31
C TYR A 91 -9.67 18.36 12.54
N ARG A 92 -9.94 17.87 13.75
CA ARG A 92 -9.43 18.47 14.99
C ARG A 92 -7.91 18.60 14.97
N MET A 93 -7.19 17.57 14.52
CA MET A 93 -5.72 17.61 14.43
C MET A 93 -5.20 18.60 13.39
N LEU A 94 -5.85 18.69 12.23
CA LEU A 94 -5.48 19.63 11.17
C LEU A 94 -5.83 21.09 11.51
N THR A 95 -6.58 21.32 12.60
CA THR A 95 -7.09 22.64 13.02
C THR A 95 -6.63 23.08 14.41
N THR A 96 -5.91 22.24 15.18
CA THR A 96 -5.63 22.51 16.61
C THR A 96 -4.52 23.53 16.83
N ASP A 97 -3.48 23.56 16.00
CA ASP A 97 -2.36 24.51 16.10
C ASP A 97 -1.66 24.71 14.73
N LEU A 98 -1.02 25.86 14.53
CA LEU A 98 -0.13 26.08 13.38
C LEU A 98 1.26 25.45 13.63
N PRO A 99 1.94 24.94 12.59
CA PRO A 99 3.29 24.41 12.72
C PRO A 99 4.27 25.47 13.22
N SER A 100 5.04 25.16 14.26
CA SER A 100 5.98 26.09 14.89
C SER A 100 7.28 25.44 15.37
N ILE A 101 7.33 24.11 15.42
CA ILE A 101 8.52 23.35 15.85
C ILE A 101 9.27 22.91 14.59
N ASP A 102 10.57 23.14 14.54
CA ASP A 102 11.42 22.63 13.45
C ASP A 102 11.44 21.10 13.48
N ILE A 103 11.20 20.47 12.33
CA ILE A 103 11.23 19.01 12.26
C ILE A 103 12.62 18.43 12.58
N GLY A 104 13.67 19.20 12.30
CA GLY A 104 15.05 18.83 12.56
C GLY A 104 15.37 18.68 14.06
N SER A 105 14.58 19.28 14.94
CA SER A 105 14.76 19.15 16.40
C SER A 105 14.16 17.87 16.98
N LEU A 106 13.40 17.10 16.21
CA LEU A 106 12.74 15.88 16.70
C LEU A 106 13.71 14.69 16.77
N PRO A 107 13.55 13.78 17.75
CA PRO A 107 14.39 12.59 17.87
C PRO A 107 14.31 11.66 16.65
N GLY A 108 15.44 11.07 16.27
CA GLY A 108 15.52 10.12 15.15
C GLY A 108 15.36 8.65 15.58
N PRO A 109 15.08 7.75 14.62
CA PRO A 109 15.14 6.31 14.86
C PRO A 109 16.56 5.85 15.15
N ASN A 110 16.70 4.91 16.08
CA ASN A 110 17.97 4.31 16.49
C ASN A 110 18.02 2.83 16.07
N ILE A 111 18.10 2.60 14.77
CA ILE A 111 18.31 1.24 14.23
C ILE A 111 19.81 0.92 14.36
N PRO A 112 20.22 -0.22 14.97
CA PRO A 112 21.62 -0.57 15.13
C PRO A 112 22.39 -0.57 13.80
N ALA A 113 23.62 -0.06 13.80
CA ALA A 113 24.52 -0.16 12.65
C ALA A 113 25.21 -1.53 12.67
N VAL A 114 25.39 -2.11 11.49
CA VAL A 114 26.19 -3.31 11.29
C VAL A 114 27.48 -2.90 10.59
N ASP A 115 28.63 -3.29 11.14
CA ASP A 115 29.90 -3.13 10.43
C ASP A 115 30.07 -4.28 9.44
N PHE A 116 29.83 -3.98 8.16
CA PHE A 116 29.90 -4.96 7.08
C PHE A 116 31.32 -5.21 6.59
N LYS A 117 32.28 -4.32 6.86
CA LYS A 117 33.65 -4.45 6.37
C LYS A 117 34.33 -5.78 6.72
N PRO A 118 34.27 -6.28 7.97
CA PRO A 118 34.88 -7.58 8.30
C PRO A 118 34.13 -8.77 7.69
N LEU A 119 32.92 -8.55 7.16
CA LEU A 119 32.06 -9.58 6.58
C LEU A 119 32.18 -9.67 5.06
N ILE A 120 32.86 -8.70 4.43
CA ILE A 120 33.14 -8.68 2.99
C ILE A 120 34.45 -9.41 2.76
N ILE A 121 34.36 -10.52 2.03
CA ILE A 121 35.49 -11.37 1.63
C ILE A 121 36.11 -10.81 0.35
N ASP A 122 35.27 -10.47 -0.64
CA ASP A 122 35.71 -9.87 -1.90
C ASP A 122 35.02 -8.51 -2.12
N SER A 123 35.81 -7.44 -2.02
CA SER A 123 35.33 -6.07 -2.23
C SER A 123 35.20 -5.68 -3.71
N LYS A 124 35.75 -6.49 -4.62
CA LYS A 124 35.78 -6.26 -6.08
C LYS A 124 34.64 -6.97 -6.83
N LEU A 125 33.68 -7.55 -6.12
CA LEU A 125 32.54 -8.21 -6.72
C LEU A 125 31.79 -7.30 -7.70
N PRO A 126 31.33 -7.83 -8.85
CA PRO A 126 30.45 -7.12 -9.75
C PRO A 126 29.20 -6.59 -9.02
N ARG A 127 28.82 -5.36 -9.33
CA ARG A 127 27.63 -4.68 -8.76
C ARG A 127 26.68 -4.32 -9.88
N ASP A 128 25.40 -4.18 -9.55
CA ASP A 128 24.42 -3.70 -10.53
C ASP A 128 24.81 -2.31 -11.02
N PHE A 129 24.89 -2.18 -12.33
CA PHE A 129 25.17 -0.91 -12.97
C PHE A 129 24.18 0.19 -12.52
N LEU A 130 22.89 -0.15 -12.41
CA LEU A 130 21.84 0.78 -12.01
C LEU A 130 21.87 1.14 -10.52
N ALA A 131 22.47 0.33 -9.64
CA ALA A 131 22.61 0.68 -8.22
C ALA A 131 23.50 1.91 -7.99
N SER A 132 24.31 2.29 -8.99
CA SER A 132 25.14 3.49 -8.95
C SER A 132 24.35 4.79 -9.20
N TYR A 133 23.06 4.69 -9.55
CA TYR A 133 22.15 5.81 -9.79
C TYR A 133 21.07 5.93 -8.72
N ILE A 134 20.90 4.89 -7.88
CA ILE A 134 19.89 4.87 -6.82
C ILE A 134 20.46 5.49 -5.55
N PRO A 135 19.77 6.43 -4.89
CA PRO A 135 20.19 6.98 -3.60
C PRO A 135 20.43 5.91 -2.52
N ALA A 136 21.48 6.08 -1.71
CA ALA A 136 21.85 5.10 -0.67
C ALA A 136 20.80 4.93 0.44
N ASP A 137 19.86 5.85 0.55
CA ASP A 137 18.77 5.88 1.53
C ASP A 137 17.41 5.51 0.93
N GLN A 138 17.43 4.76 -0.18
CA GLN A 138 16.24 4.22 -0.84
C GLN A 138 16.36 2.72 -1.04
N HIS A 139 15.21 2.07 -1.20
CA HIS A 139 15.16 0.67 -1.58
C HIS A 139 15.47 0.53 -3.08
N GLY A 140 16.01 -0.63 -3.48
CA GLY A 140 16.26 -0.95 -4.88
C GLY A 140 15.72 -2.33 -5.21
N ILE A 141 14.99 -2.42 -6.32
CA ILE A 141 14.54 -3.68 -6.92
C ILE A 141 15.21 -3.79 -8.27
N PHE A 142 16.06 -4.80 -8.47
CA PHE A 142 16.87 -5.00 -9.65
C PHE A 142 16.41 -6.22 -10.43
N PHE A 143 16.35 -6.07 -11.75
CA PHE A 143 15.96 -7.13 -12.66
C PHE A 143 17.05 -7.34 -13.71
N PRO A 144 17.61 -8.57 -13.82
CA PRO A 144 18.65 -8.87 -14.81
C PRO A 144 18.20 -8.73 -16.26
N SER A 145 16.90 -8.74 -16.50
CA SER A 145 16.32 -8.50 -17.83
C SER A 145 14.87 -8.02 -17.68
N PHE A 146 14.32 -7.48 -18.77
CA PHE A 146 12.89 -7.17 -18.85
C PHE A 146 12.02 -8.43 -18.62
N ASN A 147 12.40 -9.56 -19.21
CA ASN A 147 11.64 -10.82 -19.05
C ASN A 147 11.60 -11.28 -17.59
N SER A 148 12.70 -11.09 -16.84
CA SER A 148 12.74 -11.41 -15.41
C SER A 148 11.75 -10.55 -14.60
N MET A 149 11.63 -9.26 -14.94
CA MET A 149 10.64 -8.38 -14.32
C MET A 149 9.20 -8.86 -14.61
N ARG A 150 8.89 -9.18 -15.86
CA ARG A 150 7.57 -9.71 -16.25
C ARG A 150 7.21 -10.98 -15.46
N LEU A 151 8.13 -11.96 -15.41
CA LEU A 151 7.92 -13.21 -14.67
C LEU A 151 7.65 -12.97 -13.17
N ILE A 152 8.35 -12.01 -12.56
CA ILE A 152 8.15 -11.65 -11.16
C ILE A 152 6.78 -10.97 -10.96
N THR A 153 6.39 -10.05 -11.84
CA THR A 153 5.08 -9.40 -11.76
C THR A 153 3.95 -10.41 -11.91
N GLU A 154 4.02 -11.31 -12.90
CA GLU A 154 3.02 -12.37 -13.11
C GLU A 154 2.97 -13.35 -11.93
N SER A 155 4.12 -13.73 -11.39
CA SER A 155 4.22 -14.61 -10.21
C SER A 155 3.61 -13.93 -8.96
N LEU A 156 3.90 -12.65 -8.75
CA LEU A 156 3.31 -11.86 -7.66
C LEU A 156 1.79 -11.74 -7.82
N GLU A 157 1.27 -11.45 -9.01
CA GLU A 157 -0.18 -11.40 -9.26
C GLU A 157 -0.84 -12.74 -8.95
N ARG A 158 -0.24 -13.87 -9.39
CA ARG A 158 -0.75 -15.22 -9.11
C ARG A 158 -0.73 -15.57 -7.62
N GLN A 159 0.33 -15.19 -6.89
CA GLN A 159 0.56 -15.62 -5.50
C GLN A 159 -0.04 -14.67 -4.46
N SER A 160 -0.10 -13.36 -4.73
CA SER A 160 -0.51 -12.35 -3.76
C SER A 160 -2.01 -12.15 -3.68
N VAL A 161 -2.76 -12.34 -4.78
CA VAL A 161 -4.22 -12.13 -4.82
C VAL A 161 -4.95 -12.93 -3.72
N PRO A 162 -4.65 -14.22 -3.48
CA PRO A 162 -5.28 -14.97 -2.39
C PRO A 162 -4.92 -14.46 -0.99
N LEU A 163 -3.68 -14.03 -0.77
CA LEU A 163 -3.24 -13.46 0.51
C LEU A 163 -3.84 -12.07 0.74
N LEU A 164 -3.92 -11.24 -0.30
CA LEU A 164 -4.57 -9.93 -0.26
C LEU A 164 -6.08 -10.05 -0.02
N ALA A 165 -6.75 -11.04 -0.63
CA ALA A 165 -8.15 -11.32 -0.34
C ALA A 165 -8.38 -11.65 1.15
N LEU A 166 -7.44 -12.38 1.78
CA LEU A 166 -7.54 -12.80 3.18
C LEU A 166 -7.10 -11.75 4.20
N PHE A 167 -6.02 -11.02 3.95
CA PHE A 167 -5.42 -10.09 4.92
C PHE A 167 -5.56 -8.62 4.52
N GLY A 168 -5.71 -8.35 3.22
CA GLY A 168 -5.93 -7.01 2.68
C GLY A 168 -7.40 -6.59 2.71
N PRO A 169 -7.67 -5.31 2.37
CA PRO A 169 -9.03 -4.87 2.11
C PRO A 169 -9.62 -5.64 0.92
N SER A 170 -10.95 -5.78 0.88
CA SER A 170 -11.71 -6.35 -0.26
C SER A 170 -11.82 -5.38 -1.46
N GLN A 171 -10.86 -4.46 -1.57
CA GLN A 171 -10.78 -3.39 -2.55
C GLN A 171 -9.45 -3.50 -3.28
N ASP A 172 -9.49 -3.52 -4.61
CA ASP A 172 -8.32 -3.33 -5.45
C ASP A 172 -8.18 -1.84 -5.79
N ASN A 173 -7.01 -1.28 -5.46
CA ASN A 173 -6.69 0.12 -5.72
C ASN A 173 -5.91 0.32 -7.02
N HIS A 174 -5.71 -0.74 -7.81
CA HIS A 174 -5.03 -0.70 -9.11
C HIS A 174 -3.63 -0.10 -9.04
N ALA A 175 -2.88 -0.33 -7.95
CA ALA A 175 -1.60 0.34 -7.71
C ALA A 175 -0.62 0.26 -8.91
N LYS A 176 -0.50 -0.92 -9.55
CA LYS A 176 0.30 -1.11 -10.77
C LYS A 176 -0.22 -0.25 -11.92
N ALA A 177 -1.49 -0.42 -12.30
CA ALA A 177 -2.07 0.30 -13.44
C ALA A 177 -2.06 1.83 -13.23
N ARG A 178 -2.24 2.30 -11.99
CA ARG A 178 -2.09 3.70 -11.62
C ARG A 178 -0.66 4.20 -11.82
N CYS A 179 0.36 3.45 -11.38
CA CYS A 179 1.76 3.79 -11.62
C CYS A 179 2.11 3.78 -13.12
N ASP A 180 1.68 2.76 -13.85
CA ASP A 180 1.90 2.63 -15.30
C ASP A 180 1.30 3.83 -16.05
N ARG A 181 0.07 4.23 -15.70
CA ARG A 181 -0.58 5.42 -16.23
C ARG A 181 0.17 6.70 -15.88
N GLN A 182 0.50 6.92 -14.60
CA GLN A 182 1.23 8.12 -14.17
C GLN A 182 2.54 8.31 -14.92
N LEU A 183 3.32 7.24 -15.04
CA LEU A 183 4.64 7.26 -15.68
C LEU A 183 4.56 7.31 -17.21
N CYS A 184 3.38 7.13 -17.81
CA CYS A 184 3.20 6.85 -19.23
C CYS A 184 3.97 5.60 -19.69
N LEU A 185 4.16 4.63 -18.78
CA LEU A 185 4.87 3.38 -18.99
C LEU A 185 3.89 2.22 -18.87
N GLU A 186 3.23 1.82 -19.95
CA GLU A 186 2.54 0.52 -19.97
C GLU A 186 3.60 -0.56 -20.22
N ILE A 187 4.26 -0.95 -19.15
CA ILE A 187 5.44 -1.83 -19.18
C ILE A 187 5.20 -3.07 -20.07
N ASP A 188 4.00 -3.64 -20.07
CA ASP A 188 3.63 -4.81 -20.88
C ASP A 188 3.71 -4.56 -22.41
N THR A 189 3.38 -3.35 -22.87
CA THR A 189 3.52 -2.93 -24.27
C THR A 189 5.00 -2.74 -24.66
N PHE A 190 5.83 -2.26 -23.73
CA PHE A 190 7.27 -2.09 -23.97
C PHE A 190 7.97 -3.43 -24.20
N SER A 191 7.53 -4.49 -23.51
CA SER A 191 8.09 -5.84 -23.63
C SER A 191 8.06 -6.40 -25.06
N LYS A 192 6.96 -6.14 -25.78
CA LYS A 192 6.69 -6.66 -27.12
C LYS A 192 7.50 -5.90 -28.18
N VAL A 193 7.77 -4.62 -27.94
CA VAL A 193 8.45 -3.73 -28.89
C VAL A 193 9.96 -3.71 -28.66
N PHE A 194 10.39 -3.69 -27.40
CA PHE A 194 11.76 -3.49 -26.97
C PHE A 194 12.23 -4.65 -26.10
N GLY A 195 12.47 -5.80 -26.74
CA GLY A 195 13.11 -6.94 -26.10
C GLY A 195 14.57 -6.66 -25.64
N PRO A 196 15.35 -7.70 -25.32
CA PRO A 196 16.70 -7.56 -24.75
C PRO A 196 17.70 -6.80 -25.64
N ARG A 197 17.35 -6.51 -26.90
CA ARG A 197 18.16 -5.72 -27.83
C ARG A 197 18.32 -4.25 -27.40
N ILE A 198 17.36 -3.69 -26.67
CA ILE A 198 17.38 -2.27 -26.26
C ILE A 198 17.58 -2.12 -24.76
N ILE A 199 16.90 -2.93 -23.94
CA ILE A 199 16.98 -2.89 -22.48
C ILE A 199 17.84 -4.05 -21.99
N LYS A 200 18.99 -3.75 -21.36
CA LYS A 200 19.89 -4.75 -20.77
C LYS A 200 19.40 -5.19 -19.39
N THR A 201 19.19 -4.23 -18.50
CA THR A 201 18.73 -4.46 -17.12
C THR A 201 17.78 -3.35 -16.70
N MET A 202 16.98 -3.61 -15.66
CA MET A 202 16.03 -2.64 -15.12
C MET A 202 16.17 -2.54 -13.60
N ALA A 203 15.79 -1.38 -13.05
CA ALA A 203 15.65 -1.21 -11.61
C ALA A 203 14.46 -0.32 -11.27
N PHE A 204 13.85 -0.58 -10.12
CA PHE A 204 12.81 0.24 -9.51
C PHE A 204 13.30 0.76 -8.17
N THR A 205 12.92 1.99 -7.83
CA THR A 205 13.24 2.60 -6.55
C THR A 205 12.18 3.64 -6.19
N GLY A 206 12.10 3.96 -4.90
CA GLY A 206 11.23 5.00 -4.36
C GLY A 206 11.67 5.38 -2.95
N SER A 207 11.20 6.53 -2.47
CA SER A 207 11.58 7.06 -1.17
C SER A 207 10.79 6.46 0.01
N ASP A 208 9.72 5.71 -0.26
CA ASP A 208 8.91 4.95 0.71
C ASP A 208 8.12 3.81 0.04
N TYR A 209 7.25 3.12 0.80
CA TYR A 209 6.45 1.98 0.33
C TYR A 209 4.94 2.26 0.23
N TYR A 210 4.53 3.52 0.28
CA TYR A 210 3.11 3.90 0.35
C TYR A 210 2.39 3.82 -1.00
N LEU A 211 2.66 2.79 -1.81
CA LEU A 211 2.06 2.56 -3.14
C LEU A 211 0.53 2.63 -3.14
N ARG A 212 -0.12 2.28 -2.01
CA ARG A 212 -1.58 2.32 -1.90
C ARG A 212 -2.15 3.72 -1.90
N THR A 213 -1.58 4.62 -1.10
CA THR A 213 -2.02 6.02 -1.02
C THR A 213 -1.34 6.89 -2.08
N GLY A 214 -0.22 6.44 -2.65
CA GLY A 214 0.61 7.16 -3.62
C GLY A 214 2.04 7.33 -3.09
N THR A 215 3.04 7.17 -3.94
CA THR A 215 4.44 7.39 -3.57
C THR A 215 5.24 7.84 -4.79
N ASP A 216 6.44 8.34 -4.53
CA ASP A 216 7.40 8.59 -5.59
C ASP A 216 8.02 7.25 -6.04
N VAL A 217 7.91 6.99 -7.34
CA VAL A 217 8.46 5.81 -7.99
C VAL A 217 9.34 6.28 -9.13
N ALA A 218 10.47 5.60 -9.32
CA ALA A 218 11.30 5.73 -10.50
C ALA A 218 11.64 4.36 -11.09
N VAL A 219 11.56 4.29 -12.41
CA VAL A 219 12.01 3.15 -13.22
C VAL A 219 13.28 3.57 -13.95
N LEU A 220 14.35 2.80 -13.76
CA LEU A 220 15.64 3.00 -14.39
C LEU A 220 15.88 1.88 -15.40
N PHE A 221 16.24 2.26 -16.62
CA PHE A 221 16.59 1.34 -17.69
C PHE A 221 18.07 1.47 -18.03
N HIS A 222 18.81 0.37 -17.97
CA HIS A 222 20.12 0.28 -18.60
C HIS A 222 19.91 -0.09 -20.06
N THR A 223 20.16 0.86 -20.95
CA THR A 223 19.90 0.71 -22.38
C THR A 223 21.19 0.49 -23.18
N VAL A 224 21.07 -0.15 -24.35
CA VAL A 224 22.14 -0.12 -25.37
C VAL A 224 22.25 1.29 -25.95
N THR A 225 21.11 1.84 -26.36
CA THR A 225 20.92 3.25 -26.76
C THR A 225 19.57 3.76 -26.22
N PRO A 226 19.50 4.95 -25.62
CA PRO A 226 18.27 5.44 -24.99
C PRO A 226 17.25 6.01 -26.00
N GLY A 227 17.68 6.39 -27.20
CA GLY A 227 16.88 7.12 -28.19
C GLY A 227 15.53 6.48 -28.54
N PRO A 228 15.47 5.20 -28.93
CA PRO A 228 14.20 4.54 -29.27
C PRO A 228 13.21 4.52 -28.10
N LEU A 229 13.71 4.21 -26.90
CA LEU A 229 12.90 4.15 -25.68
C LEU A 229 12.38 5.55 -25.29
N ARG A 230 13.25 6.57 -25.37
CA ARG A 230 12.93 7.97 -25.12
C ARG A 230 11.83 8.46 -26.06
N ASN A 231 11.97 8.22 -27.37
CA ASN A 231 11.01 8.69 -28.38
C ASN A 231 9.64 8.05 -28.19
N MET A 232 9.58 6.77 -27.78
CA MET A 232 8.30 6.13 -27.49
C MET A 232 7.61 6.76 -26.27
N ILE A 233 8.36 7.11 -25.22
CA ILE A 233 7.79 7.79 -24.05
C ILE A 233 7.32 9.19 -24.41
N ILE A 234 8.07 9.94 -25.22
CA ILE A 234 7.64 11.25 -25.74
C ILE A 234 6.34 11.12 -26.55
N SER A 235 6.26 10.15 -27.45
CA SER A 235 5.01 9.92 -28.20
C SER A 235 3.83 9.61 -27.28
N ARG A 236 4.06 8.97 -26.12
CA ARG A 236 3.01 8.76 -25.13
C ARG A 236 2.68 10.02 -24.34
N HIS A 237 3.67 10.85 -24.02
CA HIS A 237 3.44 12.19 -23.47
C HIS A 237 2.56 13.02 -24.41
N GLU A 238 2.82 12.97 -25.72
CA GLU A 238 2.04 13.63 -26.78
C GLU A 238 0.57 13.19 -26.81
N ASN A 239 0.32 11.91 -26.56
CA ASN A 239 -1.02 11.32 -26.57
C ASN A 239 -1.73 11.36 -25.20
N ALA A 240 -1.06 11.85 -24.15
CA ALA A 240 -1.61 11.91 -22.80
C ALA A 240 -2.67 13.03 -22.69
N THR A 241 -3.94 12.65 -22.55
CA THR A 241 -5.05 13.59 -22.40
C THR A 241 -4.93 14.42 -21.13
N ASN A 242 -5.24 15.72 -21.21
CA ASN A 242 -5.22 16.67 -20.08
C ASN A 242 -3.85 16.83 -19.39
N ALA A 243 -2.76 16.39 -20.00
CA ALA A 243 -1.41 16.59 -19.50
C ALA A 243 -0.72 17.76 -20.20
N ARG A 244 -0.09 18.65 -19.44
CA ARG A 244 0.81 19.68 -19.97
C ARG A 244 2.17 19.06 -20.19
N GLN A 245 2.69 19.21 -21.41
CA GLN A 245 4.06 18.83 -21.75
C GLN A 245 5.01 20.00 -21.61
N PHE A 246 6.21 19.74 -21.11
CA PHE A 246 7.28 20.72 -21.00
C PHE A 246 8.63 20.04 -20.81
N THR A 247 9.71 20.79 -21.02
CA THR A 247 11.07 20.36 -20.74
C THR A 247 11.66 21.19 -19.61
N GLY A 248 12.65 20.64 -18.90
CA GLY A 248 13.41 21.39 -17.91
C GLY A 248 14.84 20.89 -17.77
N THR A 249 15.54 21.40 -16.77
CA THR A 249 16.93 21.01 -16.49
C THR A 249 17.14 20.91 -14.98
N ILE A 250 17.83 19.85 -14.56
CA ILE A 250 18.27 19.62 -13.17
C ILE A 250 19.77 19.39 -13.20
N ASN A 251 20.57 20.24 -12.55
CA ASN A 251 22.03 20.08 -12.47
C ASN A 251 22.69 19.82 -13.84
N GLY A 252 22.22 20.54 -14.88
CA GLY A 252 22.68 20.43 -16.26
C GLY A 252 22.20 19.18 -17.03
N VAL A 253 21.30 18.38 -16.46
CA VAL A 253 20.65 17.24 -17.14
C VAL A 253 19.26 17.67 -17.61
N PHE A 254 19.02 17.56 -18.91
CA PHE A 254 17.70 17.83 -19.49
C PHE A 254 16.71 16.72 -19.15
N TYR A 255 15.45 17.11 -18.92
CA TYR A 255 14.35 16.17 -18.77
C TYR A 255 13.14 16.62 -19.60
N ASP A 256 12.39 15.63 -20.08
CA ASP A 256 11.08 15.78 -20.70
C ASP A 256 10.01 15.45 -19.66
N ALA A 257 8.88 16.14 -19.67
CA ALA A 257 7.80 15.91 -18.72
C ALA A 257 6.40 16.03 -19.33
N ALA A 258 5.47 15.24 -18.80
CA ALA A 258 4.03 15.36 -19.00
C ALA A 258 3.32 15.28 -17.65
N VAL A 259 2.54 16.31 -17.30
CA VAL A 259 1.87 16.40 -16.00
C VAL A 259 0.45 16.91 -16.15
N SER A 260 -0.53 16.16 -15.65
CA SER A 260 -1.94 16.59 -15.56
C SER A 260 -2.23 17.25 -14.20
N PRO A 261 -3.24 18.14 -14.11
CA PRO A 261 -3.59 18.80 -12.84
C PRO A 261 -4.01 17.86 -11.71
N ASP A 262 -4.61 16.71 -12.05
CA ASP A 262 -5.03 15.66 -11.12
C ASP A 262 -3.93 14.62 -10.86
N ARG A 263 -2.73 14.80 -11.44
CA ARG A 263 -1.60 13.86 -11.38
C ARG A 263 -1.90 12.46 -11.88
N SER A 264 -3.00 12.23 -12.59
CA SER A 264 -3.25 10.96 -13.29
C SER A 264 -2.17 10.64 -14.32
N ILE A 265 -1.59 11.70 -14.91
CA ILE A 265 -0.34 11.69 -15.66
C ILE A 265 0.66 12.54 -14.88
N CYS A 266 1.78 11.94 -14.52
CA CYS A 266 2.87 12.63 -13.84
C CYS A 266 4.13 11.85 -14.20
N SER A 267 4.78 12.25 -15.29
CA SER A 267 5.93 11.53 -15.85
C SER A 267 7.05 12.53 -16.14
N TYR A 268 8.19 12.32 -15.50
CA TYR A 268 9.43 13.06 -15.72
C TYR A 268 10.49 12.08 -16.20
N MET A 269 11.09 12.35 -17.35
CA MET A 269 12.04 11.46 -18.00
C MET A 269 13.37 12.16 -18.26
N ALA A 270 14.48 11.55 -17.86
CA ALA A 270 15.83 12.03 -18.16
C ALA A 270 16.74 10.91 -18.68
N ALA A 271 17.62 11.25 -19.61
CA ALA A 271 18.65 10.35 -20.12
C ALA A 271 20.03 10.79 -19.62
N MET A 272 20.79 9.84 -19.06
CA MET A 272 22.16 10.03 -18.56
C MET A 272 23.07 8.96 -19.16
N GLY A 273 23.60 9.24 -20.36
CA GLY A 273 24.38 8.28 -21.12
C GLY A 273 23.55 7.07 -21.53
N LYS A 274 23.86 5.88 -20.99
CA LYS A 274 23.13 4.63 -21.25
C LYS A 274 21.94 4.40 -20.32
N VAL A 275 21.72 5.27 -19.34
CA VAL A 275 20.62 5.15 -18.39
C VAL A 275 19.48 6.07 -18.79
N LEU A 276 18.28 5.51 -18.93
CA LEU A 276 17.05 6.28 -19.03
C LEU A 276 16.27 6.13 -17.72
N VAL A 277 15.84 7.24 -17.13
CA VAL A 277 15.07 7.27 -15.90
C VAL A 277 13.70 7.87 -16.19
N VAL A 278 12.65 7.26 -15.68
CA VAL A 278 11.29 7.80 -15.70
C VAL A 278 10.76 7.78 -14.27
N SER A 279 10.28 8.92 -13.78
CA SER A 279 9.74 9.03 -12.42
C SER A 279 8.45 9.83 -12.40
N ASN A 280 7.58 9.53 -11.44
CA ASN A 280 6.37 10.30 -11.18
C ASN A 280 6.58 11.48 -10.22
N SER A 281 7.83 11.76 -9.86
CA SER A 281 8.20 12.82 -8.95
C SER A 281 9.46 13.54 -9.43
N LEU A 282 9.37 14.87 -9.53
CA LEU A 282 10.51 15.71 -9.89
C LEU A 282 11.60 15.66 -8.81
N ALA A 283 11.21 15.58 -7.52
CA ALA A 283 12.13 15.45 -6.41
C ALA A 283 12.89 14.11 -6.44
N GLN A 284 12.21 13.03 -6.83
CA GLN A 284 12.82 11.72 -7.00
C GLN A 284 13.77 11.68 -8.21
N LEU A 285 13.36 12.25 -9.34
CA LEU A 285 14.25 12.42 -10.49
C LEU A 285 15.50 13.23 -10.14
N THR A 286 15.33 14.31 -9.37
CA THR A 286 16.43 15.14 -8.86
C THR A 286 17.38 14.32 -8.00
N ALA A 287 16.87 13.53 -7.06
CA ALA A 287 17.69 12.67 -6.21
C ALA A 287 18.53 11.66 -7.02
N ILE A 288 17.96 11.08 -8.08
CA ILE A 288 18.68 10.15 -8.97
C ILE A 288 19.75 10.88 -9.79
N ILE A 289 19.45 12.08 -10.30
CA ILE A 289 20.43 12.91 -11.02
C ILE A 289 21.58 13.33 -10.10
N ASP A 290 21.31 13.68 -8.85
CA ASP A 290 22.33 14.03 -7.85
C ASP A 290 23.29 12.86 -7.59
N VAL A 291 22.76 11.65 -7.51
CA VAL A 291 23.58 10.44 -7.38
C VAL A 291 24.43 10.23 -8.64
N ALA A 292 23.85 10.39 -9.83
CA ALA A 292 24.57 10.28 -11.10
C ALA A 292 25.69 11.33 -11.23
N LYS A 293 25.48 12.54 -10.70
CA LYS A 293 26.46 13.63 -10.61
C LYS A 293 27.42 13.48 -9.44
N ARG A 294 27.27 12.45 -8.60
CA ARG A 294 28.07 12.15 -7.41
C ARG A 294 27.99 13.22 -6.33
N THR A 295 26.94 14.05 -6.32
CA THR A 295 26.64 15.01 -5.25
C THR A 295 25.88 14.35 -4.10
N ARG A 296 25.35 13.14 -4.31
CA ARG A 296 24.69 12.31 -3.30
C ARG A 296 25.25 10.87 -3.28
N PRO A 297 25.32 10.19 -2.12
CA PRO A 297 25.75 8.79 -2.07
C PRO A 297 24.83 7.84 -2.81
N SER A 298 25.41 6.89 -3.56
CA SER A 298 24.69 5.83 -4.27
C SER A 298 24.59 4.55 -3.44
N LEU A 299 23.52 3.79 -3.63
CA LEU A 299 23.31 2.46 -3.06
C LEU A 299 24.46 1.50 -3.38
N ALA A 300 24.98 1.50 -4.62
CA ALA A 300 26.10 0.65 -5.03
C ALA A 300 27.39 0.86 -4.23
N ARG A 301 27.55 2.00 -3.54
CA ARG A 301 28.79 2.34 -2.80
C ARG A 301 28.80 1.86 -1.37
N SER A 302 27.68 1.37 -0.83
CA SER A 302 27.65 0.90 0.56
C SER A 302 28.33 -0.46 0.71
N ASP A 303 29.03 -0.64 1.84
CA ASP A 303 29.58 -1.94 2.24
C ASP A 303 28.46 -2.97 2.40
N GLU A 304 27.32 -2.54 2.94
CA GLU A 304 26.09 -3.31 3.05
C GLU A 304 25.62 -3.90 1.71
N TYR A 305 25.61 -3.10 0.64
CA TYR A 305 25.24 -3.58 -0.69
C TYR A 305 26.23 -4.62 -1.22
N THR A 306 27.53 -4.38 -0.98
CA THR A 306 28.60 -5.31 -1.37
C THR A 306 28.46 -6.65 -0.64
N PHE A 307 28.18 -6.62 0.66
CA PHE A 307 27.89 -7.79 1.47
C PHE A 307 26.69 -8.60 0.94
N PHE A 308 25.61 -7.94 0.54
CA PHE A 308 24.46 -8.62 -0.04
C PHE A 308 24.75 -9.19 -1.42
N ARG A 309 25.51 -8.51 -2.27
CA ARG A 309 25.94 -9.04 -3.58
C ARG A 309 26.97 -10.16 -3.50
N GLN A 310 27.76 -10.23 -2.43
CA GLN A 310 28.53 -11.43 -2.09
C GLN A 310 27.59 -12.61 -1.77
N ARG A 311 26.50 -12.32 -1.03
CA ARG A 311 25.33 -13.18 -0.77
C ARG A 311 24.72 -13.78 -2.04
N TYR A 312 24.41 -12.86 -2.94
CA TYR A 312 23.61 -13.09 -4.13
C TYR A 312 24.41 -12.58 -5.35
N PRO A 313 25.37 -13.39 -5.83
CA PRO A 313 26.26 -12.99 -6.91
C PRO A 313 25.49 -12.57 -8.15
N LEU A 314 25.87 -11.42 -8.69
CA LEU A 314 25.29 -10.91 -9.93
C LEU A 314 25.54 -11.89 -11.08
N GLY A 315 24.50 -12.15 -11.87
CA GLY A 315 24.58 -13.04 -13.04
C GLY A 315 24.28 -14.51 -12.76
N SER A 316 23.86 -14.86 -11.53
CA SER A 316 23.30 -16.19 -11.25
C SER A 316 22.10 -16.48 -12.16
N GLU A 317 22.10 -17.62 -12.86
CA GLU A 317 21.06 -17.95 -13.87
C GLU A 317 19.63 -17.99 -13.28
N ASP A 318 19.54 -18.33 -11.99
CA ASP A 318 18.28 -18.42 -11.27
C ASP A 318 17.74 -17.06 -10.79
N GLU A 319 18.58 -16.01 -10.70
CA GLU A 319 18.13 -14.68 -10.25
C GLU A 319 17.15 -14.06 -11.25
N LYS A 320 15.91 -13.82 -10.80
CA LYS A 320 14.90 -13.06 -11.55
C LYS A 320 14.68 -11.67 -10.96
N ALA A 321 14.78 -11.52 -9.64
CA ALA A 321 14.84 -10.23 -8.99
C ALA A 321 15.82 -10.24 -7.81
N PHE A 322 16.45 -9.09 -7.59
CA PHE A 322 17.22 -8.80 -6.39
C PHE A 322 16.68 -7.53 -5.73
N ILE A 323 16.22 -7.62 -4.50
CA ILE A 323 15.66 -6.51 -3.72
C ILE A 323 16.63 -6.21 -2.59
N VAL A 324 16.88 -4.93 -2.32
CA VAL A 324 17.65 -4.50 -1.15
C VAL A 324 16.94 -3.35 -0.46
N VAL A 325 16.88 -3.43 0.87
CA VAL A 325 16.36 -2.40 1.76
C VAL A 325 17.48 -2.00 2.71
N PRO A 326 18.19 -0.90 2.42
CA PRO A 326 19.36 -0.52 3.19
C PRO A 326 18.99 0.10 4.54
N ARG A 327 19.93 0.10 5.51
CA ARG A 327 19.70 0.73 6.83
C ARG A 327 19.21 2.17 6.70
N GLN A 328 19.79 2.93 5.77
CA GLN A 328 19.46 4.33 5.57
C GLN A 328 18.04 4.54 5.07
N ALA A 329 17.50 3.61 4.26
CA ALA A 329 16.09 3.63 3.87
C ALA A 329 15.18 3.34 5.08
N MET A 330 15.55 2.38 5.93
CA MET A 330 14.78 2.07 7.14
C MET A 330 14.75 3.25 8.14
N LEU A 331 15.89 3.92 8.35
CA LEU A 331 15.98 5.14 9.15
C LEU A 331 15.08 6.25 8.57
N ARG A 332 15.08 6.41 7.24
CA ARG A 332 14.20 7.36 6.55
C ARG A 332 12.72 7.04 6.79
N PHE A 333 12.29 5.79 6.60
CA PHE A 333 10.88 5.39 6.76
C PHE A 333 10.36 5.59 8.20
N ALA A 334 11.21 5.39 9.20
CA ALA A 334 10.86 5.61 10.60
C ALA A 334 11.05 7.07 11.05
N GLY A 335 11.68 7.93 10.24
CA GLY A 335 11.99 9.30 10.58
C GLY A 335 10.78 10.25 10.58
N ALA A 336 10.94 11.37 11.28
CA ALA A 336 9.90 12.39 11.49
C ALA A 336 9.19 12.82 10.20
N LYS A 337 9.95 13.21 9.16
CA LYS A 337 9.36 13.68 7.90
C LYS A 337 8.42 12.65 7.27
N TRP A 338 8.79 11.37 7.28
CA TRP A 338 7.98 10.30 6.68
C TRP A 338 6.76 9.99 7.51
N ARG A 339 6.93 9.85 8.82
CA ARG A 339 5.83 9.47 9.71
C ARG A 339 4.80 10.58 9.88
N ILE A 340 5.25 11.83 10.00
CA ILE A 340 4.35 12.99 10.07
C ILE A 340 3.73 13.29 8.69
N GLY A 341 4.51 13.17 7.62
CA GLY A 341 4.00 13.33 6.25
C GLY A 341 2.88 12.34 5.92
N ASP A 342 3.08 11.06 6.24
CA ASP A 342 2.06 10.02 6.06
C ASP A 342 0.82 10.23 6.95
N ALA A 343 1.01 10.67 8.20
CA ALA A 343 -0.09 11.01 9.09
C ALA A 343 -0.94 12.17 8.53
N ARG A 344 -0.30 13.27 8.08
CA ARG A 344 -0.98 14.40 7.43
C ARG A 344 -1.75 13.97 6.18
N ARG A 345 -1.13 13.14 5.33
CA ARG A 345 -1.77 12.57 4.14
C ARG A 345 -3.00 11.73 4.51
N SER A 346 -2.87 10.87 5.50
CA SER A 346 -3.95 9.99 5.99
C SER A 346 -5.12 10.79 6.56
N GLN A 347 -4.83 11.79 7.40
CA GLN A 347 -5.81 12.72 7.95
C GLN A 347 -6.57 13.46 6.86
N LEU A 348 -5.85 14.00 5.89
CA LEU A 348 -6.47 14.76 4.82
C LEU A 348 -7.27 13.88 3.87
N ALA A 349 -6.79 12.67 3.55
CA ALA A 349 -7.58 11.69 2.79
C ALA A 349 -8.92 11.40 3.50
N ALA A 350 -8.91 11.27 4.82
CA ALA A 350 -10.12 11.05 5.61
C ALA A 350 -11.10 12.24 5.53
N VAL A 351 -10.59 13.47 5.52
CA VAL A 351 -11.40 14.68 5.32
C VAL A 351 -11.93 14.79 3.89
N MET A 352 -11.09 14.56 2.88
CA MET A 352 -11.51 14.61 1.48
C MET A 352 -12.56 13.53 1.18
N ALA A 353 -12.43 12.34 1.76
CA ALA A 353 -13.43 11.29 1.70
C ALA A 353 -14.79 11.72 2.29
N ASP A 354 -14.79 12.51 3.37
CA ASP A 354 -16.02 13.08 3.93
C ASP A 354 -16.69 14.05 2.95
N TYR A 355 -15.93 15.01 2.41
CA TYR A 355 -16.44 15.94 1.40
C TYR A 355 -16.92 15.22 0.15
N GLN A 356 -16.21 14.18 -0.27
CA GLN A 356 -16.59 13.39 -1.42
C GLN A 356 -17.93 12.67 -1.21
N ALA A 357 -18.14 12.09 -0.02
CA ALA A 357 -19.44 11.54 0.36
C ALA A 357 -20.55 12.60 0.40
N ARG A 358 -20.24 13.87 0.76
CA ARG A 358 -21.21 14.98 0.70
C ARG A 358 -21.61 15.36 -0.73
N HIS A 359 -20.68 15.23 -1.68
CA HIS A 359 -20.90 15.61 -3.08
C HIS A 359 -21.16 14.42 -4.03
N MET A 360 -21.39 13.22 -3.47
CA MET A 360 -21.47 11.95 -4.19
C MET A 360 -22.39 11.97 -5.43
N TYR A 361 -23.55 12.64 -5.37
CA TYR A 361 -24.56 12.57 -6.43
C TYR A 361 -24.08 13.29 -7.67
N ILE A 362 -23.49 14.46 -7.45
CA ILE A 362 -22.95 15.31 -8.51
C ILE A 362 -21.71 14.65 -9.10
N LEU A 363 -20.85 14.06 -8.24
CA LEU A 363 -19.67 13.31 -8.67
C LEU A 363 -20.03 12.04 -9.47
N ALA A 364 -20.91 11.20 -8.96
CA ALA A 364 -21.35 9.96 -9.62
C ALA A 364 -22.04 10.24 -10.96
N SER A 365 -22.92 11.25 -11.02
CA SER A 365 -23.59 11.67 -12.26
C SER A 365 -22.69 12.38 -13.28
N GLY A 366 -21.46 12.78 -12.88
CA GLY A 366 -20.56 13.55 -13.75
C GLY A 366 -21.03 14.98 -14.03
N SER A 367 -22.06 15.47 -13.32
CA SER A 367 -22.64 16.81 -13.52
C SER A 367 -21.87 17.88 -12.74
N VAL A 368 -20.57 17.70 -12.53
CA VAL A 368 -19.80 18.47 -11.55
C VAL A 368 -19.40 19.83 -12.10
N ARG A 369 -19.84 20.89 -11.40
CA ARG A 369 -19.27 22.22 -11.55
C ARG A 369 -18.06 22.33 -10.64
N ARG A 370 -16.88 22.54 -11.24
CA ARG A 370 -15.64 22.75 -10.48
C ARG A 370 -15.81 23.96 -9.57
N SER A 371 -15.52 23.80 -8.28
CA SER A 371 -15.68 24.86 -7.28
C SER A 371 -14.66 24.71 -6.16
N THR A 372 -14.38 25.79 -5.45
CA THR A 372 -13.63 25.72 -4.19
C THR A 372 -14.56 25.24 -3.09
N ILE A 373 -14.05 24.41 -2.19
CA ILE A 373 -14.75 24.00 -0.98
C ILE A 373 -14.29 24.95 0.13
N ASP A 374 -15.22 25.71 0.69
CA ASP A 374 -14.94 26.60 1.81
C ASP A 374 -14.77 25.78 3.11
N ALA A 375 -13.55 25.30 3.31
CA ALA A 375 -13.15 24.53 4.48
C ALA A 375 -11.94 25.22 5.13
N ASN A 376 -12.13 25.76 6.34
CA ASN A 376 -11.04 26.37 7.10
C ASN A 376 -10.19 25.30 7.79
N ILE A 377 -9.34 24.62 7.01
CA ILE A 377 -8.43 23.57 7.49
C ILE A 377 -6.99 24.00 7.18
N PRO A 378 -6.28 24.62 8.15
CA PRO A 378 -5.00 25.29 7.95
C PRO A 378 -3.94 24.47 7.20
N LEU A 379 -3.86 23.17 7.47
CA LEU A 379 -2.84 22.30 6.89
C LEU A 379 -3.25 21.64 5.57
N SER A 380 -4.51 21.76 5.14
CA SER A 380 -5.04 21.02 4.00
C SER A 380 -4.71 21.62 2.63
N GLY A 381 -4.22 22.86 2.59
CA GLY A 381 -4.26 23.65 1.35
C GLY A 381 -5.68 24.08 0.99
N LYS A 382 -5.93 24.47 -0.26
CA LYS A 382 -7.29 24.77 -0.73
C LYS A 382 -7.96 23.51 -1.26
N LEU A 383 -9.07 23.12 -0.63
CA LEU A 383 -9.91 22.03 -1.12
C LEU A 383 -10.77 22.47 -2.30
N ARG A 384 -10.91 21.61 -3.29
CA ARG A 384 -11.70 21.85 -4.49
C ARG A 384 -12.49 20.62 -4.88
N LEU A 385 -13.69 20.86 -5.39
CA LEU A 385 -14.44 19.85 -6.14
C LEU A 385 -13.92 19.86 -7.58
N THR A 386 -13.31 18.76 -8.00
CA THR A 386 -12.82 18.57 -9.37
C THR A 386 -13.94 17.99 -10.24
N GLY A 387 -13.66 17.67 -11.51
CA GLY A 387 -14.66 17.05 -12.38
C GLY A 387 -15.14 15.68 -11.87
N ASN A 388 -14.31 14.97 -11.10
CA ASN A 388 -14.55 13.58 -10.69
C ASN A 388 -14.22 13.28 -9.22
N SER A 389 -13.57 14.18 -8.48
CA SER A 389 -13.07 13.92 -7.12
C SER A 389 -13.09 15.18 -6.23
N VAL A 390 -12.75 15.02 -4.95
CA VAL A 390 -12.32 16.13 -4.09
C VAL A 390 -10.80 16.14 -4.02
N ALA A 391 -10.18 17.29 -4.27
CA ALA A 391 -8.73 17.44 -4.30
C ALA A 391 -8.24 18.59 -3.42
N SER A 392 -7.05 18.42 -2.86
CA SER A 392 -6.21 19.44 -2.25
C SER A 392 -5.15 19.91 -3.24
N ASP A 393 -4.90 21.22 -3.33
CA ASP A 393 -3.80 21.76 -4.13
C ASP A 393 -2.40 21.40 -3.58
N LYS A 394 -2.31 21.04 -2.30
CA LYS A 394 -1.06 20.64 -1.63
C LYS A 394 -0.86 19.13 -1.62
N PHE A 395 -1.94 18.36 -1.50
CA PHE A 395 -1.86 16.92 -1.28
C PHE A 395 -2.43 16.07 -2.41
N GLY A 396 -3.04 16.65 -3.44
CA GLY A 396 -3.70 15.88 -4.50
C GLY A 396 -5.08 15.38 -4.08
N ASP A 397 -5.56 14.31 -4.70
CA ASP A 397 -6.86 13.70 -4.40
C ASP A 397 -6.71 12.28 -3.83
N LEU A 398 -7.83 11.59 -3.64
CA LEU A 398 -7.85 10.23 -3.10
C LEU A 398 -7.24 9.19 -4.04
N GLU A 399 -7.19 9.48 -5.34
CA GLU A 399 -6.54 8.61 -6.31
C GLU A 399 -5.01 8.78 -6.27
N PHE A 400 -4.55 10.02 -6.21
CA PHE A 400 -3.12 10.37 -6.24
C PHE A 400 -2.77 11.41 -5.18
N MET A 401 -2.46 10.92 -3.99
CA MET A 401 -1.88 11.77 -2.97
C MET A 401 -0.43 12.13 -3.34
N THR A 402 -0.04 13.37 -3.06
CA THR A 402 1.31 13.90 -3.32
C THR A 402 2.36 13.11 -2.52
N PRO A 403 3.44 12.61 -3.16
CA PRO A 403 4.51 11.88 -2.49
C PRO A 403 5.13 12.67 -1.34
N ILE A 404 5.52 11.98 -0.26
CA ILE A 404 6.08 12.62 0.94
C ILE A 404 7.39 13.37 0.61
N ILE A 405 8.18 12.86 -0.34
CA ILE A 405 9.42 13.54 -0.75
C ILE A 405 9.15 14.93 -1.33
N GLU A 406 7.98 15.16 -1.94
CA GLU A 406 7.54 16.44 -2.50
C GLU A 406 6.87 17.35 -1.46
N LEU A 407 6.46 16.81 -0.31
CA LEU A 407 5.86 17.60 0.75
C LEU A 407 6.92 18.44 1.48
N ASP A 408 6.65 19.74 1.61
CA ASP A 408 7.35 20.62 2.52
C ASP A 408 6.84 20.38 3.95
N VAL A 409 7.57 19.51 4.65
CA VAL A 409 7.39 19.20 6.07
C VAL A 409 8.63 19.67 6.81
N SER A 410 8.85 20.99 6.82
CA SER A 410 9.96 21.65 7.54
C SER A 410 9.59 21.99 8.99
N SER A 411 8.30 22.21 9.28
CA SER A 411 7.80 22.47 10.62
C SER A 411 6.56 21.65 10.98
N VAL A 412 6.38 21.43 12.28
CA VAL A 412 5.33 20.59 12.85
C VAL A 412 4.62 21.29 14.02
N THR A 413 3.38 20.88 14.28
CA THR A 413 2.63 21.35 15.46
C THR A 413 3.15 20.66 16.72
N LYS A 414 2.81 21.20 17.90
CA LYS A 414 3.14 20.55 19.17
C LYS A 414 2.51 19.15 19.28
N ALA A 415 1.26 19.01 18.87
CA ALA A 415 0.56 17.72 18.88
C ALA A 415 1.25 16.68 17.97
N GLU A 416 1.74 17.09 16.80
CA GLU A 416 2.52 16.21 15.91
C GLU A 416 3.87 15.82 16.53
N ALA A 417 4.57 16.77 17.14
CA ALA A 417 5.85 16.53 17.81
C ALA A 417 5.71 15.56 18.99
N ASP A 418 4.70 15.75 19.84
CA ASP A 418 4.43 14.89 21.00
C ASP A 418 4.05 13.47 20.55
N ALA A 419 3.17 13.34 19.55
CA ALA A 419 2.76 12.04 19.02
C ALA A 419 3.93 11.29 18.35
N TYR A 420 4.75 11.98 17.56
CA TYR A 420 5.92 11.38 16.94
C TYR A 420 6.98 10.99 17.97
N SER A 421 7.18 11.78 19.02
CA SER A 421 8.14 11.46 20.09
C SER A 421 7.73 10.18 20.84
N GLN A 422 6.43 10.02 21.13
CA GLN A 422 5.93 8.77 21.69
C GLN A 422 6.12 7.59 20.72
N TYR A 423 5.85 7.80 19.42
CA TYR A 423 6.11 6.80 18.39
C TYR A 423 7.56 6.33 18.37
N ILE A 424 8.51 7.27 18.32
CA ILE A 424 9.90 6.92 18.11
C ILE A 424 10.51 6.27 19.35
N ASP A 425 10.06 6.64 20.55
CA ASP A 425 10.45 5.97 21.79
C ASP A 425 10.03 4.50 21.80
N ASP A 426 8.79 4.22 21.43
CA ASP A 426 8.27 2.84 21.35
C ASP A 426 8.94 2.06 20.21
N PHE A 427 9.13 2.68 19.05
CA PHE A 427 9.87 2.08 17.94
C PHE A 427 11.29 1.71 18.37
N ASN A 428 12.02 2.63 19.00
CA ASN A 428 13.39 2.41 19.44
C ASN A 428 13.50 1.33 20.52
N LYS A 429 12.51 1.22 21.41
CA LYS A 429 12.49 0.22 22.49
C LYS A 429 12.06 -1.17 22.00
N LYS A 430 11.03 -1.25 21.15
CA LYS A 430 10.31 -2.50 20.86
C LYS A 430 10.63 -3.08 19.48
N ILE A 431 10.99 -2.23 18.52
CA ILE A 431 11.08 -2.62 17.10
C ILE A 431 12.51 -2.49 16.58
N ALA A 432 13.16 -1.34 16.79
CA ALA A 432 14.49 -1.05 16.26
C ALA A 432 15.56 -2.10 16.58
N PRO A 433 15.58 -2.74 17.77
CA PRO A 433 16.54 -3.80 18.07
C PRO A 433 16.41 -5.04 17.17
N TYR A 434 15.26 -5.23 16.51
CA TYR A 434 14.97 -6.40 15.68
C TYR A 434 14.89 -6.08 14.18
N ILE A 435 15.07 -4.81 13.81
CA ILE A 435 15.14 -4.38 12.42
C ILE A 435 16.60 -4.31 11.99
N ALA A 436 16.91 -4.87 10.84
CA ALA A 436 18.20 -4.74 10.21
C ALA A 436 18.06 -4.70 8.69
N PRO A 437 19.08 -4.17 7.99
CA PRO A 437 19.13 -4.18 6.53
C PRO A 437 18.84 -5.56 5.98
N SER A 438 18.15 -5.60 4.84
CA SER A 438 17.78 -6.86 4.23
C SER A 438 17.97 -6.86 2.73
N ALA A 439 18.18 -8.04 2.18
CA ALA A 439 18.14 -8.29 0.76
C ALA A 439 17.38 -9.58 0.46
N ILE A 440 16.75 -9.62 -0.71
CA ILE A 440 15.94 -10.73 -1.19
C ILE A 440 16.39 -11.08 -2.59
N LYS A 441 16.69 -12.35 -2.85
CA LYS A 441 16.78 -12.91 -4.19
C LYS A 441 15.51 -13.70 -4.47
N ILE A 442 14.87 -13.42 -5.60
CA ILE A 442 13.72 -14.19 -6.08
C ILE A 442 14.12 -14.92 -7.35
N SER A 443 13.87 -16.22 -7.36
CA SER A 443 13.92 -17.09 -8.52
C SER A 443 12.52 -17.64 -8.76
N THR A 444 11.99 -17.58 -9.99
CA THR A 444 10.64 -18.06 -10.29
C THR A 444 10.54 -18.60 -11.70
N ASP A 445 9.75 -19.66 -11.86
CA ASP A 445 9.27 -20.25 -13.11
C ASP A 445 7.79 -20.65 -12.94
N ASP A 446 7.22 -21.36 -13.92
CA ASP A 446 5.80 -21.68 -13.94
C ASP A 446 5.33 -22.59 -12.79
N SER A 447 6.20 -23.46 -12.25
CA SER A 447 5.86 -24.47 -11.23
C SER A 447 6.53 -24.23 -9.88
N HIS A 448 7.53 -23.33 -9.83
CA HIS A 448 8.38 -23.14 -8.67
C HIS A 448 8.72 -21.66 -8.42
N THR A 449 8.66 -21.27 -7.15
CA THR A 449 9.14 -19.97 -6.68
C THR A 449 10.04 -20.14 -5.46
N ASP A 450 11.22 -19.54 -5.51
CA ASP A 450 12.22 -19.54 -4.46
C ASP A 450 12.51 -18.09 -4.05
N VAL A 451 12.26 -17.79 -2.78
CA VAL A 451 12.50 -16.49 -2.17
C VAL A 451 13.56 -16.67 -1.08
N ASP A 452 14.75 -16.15 -1.34
CA ASP A 452 15.88 -16.22 -0.42
C ASP A 452 16.12 -14.84 0.18
N ILE A 453 15.88 -14.70 1.48
CA ILE A 453 15.98 -13.46 2.24
C ILE A 453 17.18 -13.55 3.17
N THR A 454 18.05 -12.54 3.12
CA THR A 454 19.06 -12.30 4.14
C THR A 454 18.67 -11.06 4.93
N ILE A 455 18.57 -11.20 6.25
CA ILE A 455 18.45 -10.08 7.20
C ILE A 455 19.80 -9.97 7.90
N ALA A 456 20.45 -8.80 7.85
CA ALA A 456 21.74 -8.54 8.47
C ALA A 456 21.63 -8.39 10.00
N TYR A 457 20.94 -9.33 10.65
CA TYR A 457 20.79 -9.44 12.08
C TYR A 457 21.02 -10.89 12.48
N PRO A 458 21.93 -11.17 13.44
CA PRO A 458 22.15 -12.53 13.93
C PRO A 458 21.07 -12.90 14.96
N PHE A 459 19.87 -13.23 14.48
CA PHE A 459 18.85 -13.81 15.34
C PHE A 459 19.39 -15.10 15.96
N LYS A 460 19.05 -15.35 17.22
CA LYS A 460 19.22 -16.69 17.82
C LYS A 460 17.93 -17.46 17.64
N SER A 461 18.01 -18.78 17.52
CA SER A 461 16.83 -19.66 17.40
C SER A 461 15.83 -19.49 18.57
N ALA A 462 16.32 -19.18 19.77
CA ALA A 462 15.50 -18.88 20.95
C ALA A 462 14.70 -17.55 20.85
N GLN A 463 14.98 -16.70 19.86
CA GLN A 463 14.31 -15.42 19.62
C GLN A 463 13.26 -15.51 18.51
N LEU A 464 12.96 -16.71 18.01
CA LEU A 464 11.90 -16.90 17.04
C LEU A 464 10.54 -16.52 17.65
N PRO A 465 9.68 -15.80 16.91
CA PRO A 465 8.42 -15.33 17.44
C PRO A 465 7.46 -16.51 17.71
N GLN A 466 6.68 -16.42 18.79
CA GLN A 466 5.88 -17.53 19.32
C GLN A 466 4.88 -18.09 18.30
N ASN A 467 4.34 -17.25 17.43
CA ASN A 467 3.49 -17.65 16.31
C ASN A 467 4.18 -18.61 15.32
N LEU A 468 5.47 -18.42 15.02
CA LEU A 468 6.23 -19.36 14.17
C LEU A 468 6.41 -20.71 14.90
N LEU A 469 6.71 -20.66 16.21
CA LEU A 469 6.83 -21.84 17.06
C LEU A 469 5.49 -22.57 17.21
N ASP A 470 4.37 -21.86 17.15
CA ASP A 470 3.03 -22.43 17.25
C ASP A 470 2.58 -23.04 15.91
N ILE A 471 2.95 -22.47 14.74
CA ILE A 471 2.81 -23.15 13.43
C ILE A 471 3.54 -24.49 13.46
N ILE A 472 4.78 -24.47 13.97
CA ILE A 472 5.63 -25.66 14.15
C ILE A 472 4.95 -26.71 15.03
N ARG A 473 4.23 -26.29 16.07
CA ARG A 473 3.60 -27.18 17.07
C ARG A 473 2.21 -27.69 16.70
N THR A 474 1.49 -26.99 15.82
CA THR A 474 0.06 -27.26 15.51
C THR A 474 -0.20 -27.68 14.07
N GLY A 475 0.85 -27.83 13.26
CA GLY A 475 0.74 -28.41 11.92
C GLY A 475 0.06 -29.79 11.96
N ASP A 476 -0.69 -30.10 10.90
CA ASP A 476 -1.22 -31.45 10.70
C ASP A 476 -0.09 -32.44 10.33
N GLU A 477 -0.42 -33.72 10.14
CA GLU A 477 0.56 -34.79 9.82
C GLU A 477 1.44 -34.50 8.59
N SER A 478 1.07 -33.53 7.74
CA SER A 478 1.85 -33.11 6.57
C SER A 478 3.02 -32.17 6.90
N THR A 479 3.12 -31.69 8.15
CA THR A 479 4.13 -30.72 8.58
C THR A 479 5.33 -31.39 9.25
N GLN A 480 6.51 -31.24 8.65
CA GLN A 480 7.79 -31.72 9.18
C GLN A 480 8.63 -30.57 9.68
N VAL A 481 9.14 -30.67 10.91
CA VAL A 481 10.01 -29.67 11.52
C VAL A 481 11.31 -30.29 11.97
N GLN A 482 12.43 -29.69 11.59
CA GLN A 482 13.76 -30.03 12.07
C GLN A 482 14.38 -28.76 12.64
N GLN A 483 14.67 -28.75 13.93
CA GLN A 483 15.31 -27.63 14.61
C GLN A 483 16.65 -28.09 15.20
N THR A 484 17.67 -27.27 14.96
CA THR A 484 19.00 -27.35 15.56
C THR A 484 19.29 -26.01 16.23
N GLU A 485 20.43 -25.90 16.91
CA GLU A 485 20.86 -24.62 17.49
C GLU A 485 20.95 -23.50 16.44
N ASN A 486 21.47 -23.82 15.25
CA ASN A 486 21.83 -22.86 14.20
C ASN A 486 20.91 -22.89 12.97
N SER A 487 19.91 -23.77 12.94
CA SER A 487 18.99 -23.82 11.80
C SER A 487 17.61 -24.34 12.19
N LEU A 488 16.59 -23.85 11.48
CA LEU A 488 15.22 -24.32 11.50
C LEU A 488 14.82 -24.68 10.08
N ARG A 489 14.29 -25.89 9.87
CA ARG A 489 13.67 -26.31 8.63
C ARG A 489 12.23 -26.70 8.91
N LEU A 490 11.32 -26.10 8.15
CA LEU A 490 9.90 -26.39 8.15
C LEU A 490 9.51 -26.82 6.74
N ARG A 491 8.84 -27.96 6.61
CA ARG A 491 8.22 -28.41 5.37
C ARG A 491 6.74 -28.64 5.64
N THR A 492 5.89 -28.05 4.82
CA THR A 492 4.43 -28.08 4.99
C THR A 492 3.73 -27.91 3.63
N THR A 493 2.41 -27.81 3.63
CA THR A 493 1.58 -27.55 2.45
C THR A 493 0.93 -26.16 2.53
N GLY A 494 0.53 -25.59 1.39
CA GLY A 494 -0.21 -24.32 1.36
C GLY A 494 -1.46 -24.34 2.24
N TRP A 495 -2.19 -25.46 2.21
CA TRP A 495 -3.41 -25.64 2.98
C TRP A 495 -3.19 -25.72 4.50
N ALA A 496 -2.11 -26.38 4.94
CA ALA A 496 -1.76 -26.43 6.36
C ALA A 496 -1.43 -25.03 6.92
N VAL A 497 -0.72 -24.21 6.14
CA VAL A 497 -0.47 -22.79 6.46
C VAL A 497 -1.77 -21.99 6.54
N ALA A 498 -2.69 -22.19 5.58
CA ALA A 498 -4.01 -21.53 5.56
C ALA A 498 -4.81 -21.81 6.83
N LYS A 499 -4.94 -23.08 7.22
CA LYS A 499 -5.70 -23.49 8.42
C LYS A 499 -5.18 -22.83 9.69
N TYR A 500 -3.86 -22.71 9.82
CA TYR A 500 -3.25 -22.14 11.01
C TYR A 500 -3.48 -20.63 11.11
N ILE A 501 -3.17 -19.88 10.03
CA ILE A 501 -3.17 -18.42 10.09
C ILE A 501 -4.59 -17.87 10.30
N LEU A 502 -5.62 -18.57 9.81
CA LEU A 502 -6.92 -17.94 9.58
C LEU A 502 -7.94 -18.12 10.70
N LYS A 503 -7.77 -19.08 11.63
CA LYS A 503 -8.76 -19.50 12.65
C LYS A 503 -9.80 -18.39 12.96
N PRO A 504 -11.05 -18.43 12.43
CA PRO A 504 -11.79 -19.52 11.76
C PRO A 504 -11.35 -19.91 10.32
N THR A 505 -12.06 -20.84 9.66
CA THR A 505 -11.64 -21.35 8.33
C THR A 505 -11.52 -20.23 7.28
N PRO A 506 -10.54 -20.29 6.36
CA PRO A 506 -10.37 -19.34 5.25
C PRO A 506 -11.69 -18.99 4.54
N ALA A 507 -12.48 -20.01 4.25
CA ALA A 507 -13.78 -19.90 3.59
C ALA A 507 -14.74 -18.96 4.33
N HIS A 508 -14.88 -19.09 5.65
CA HIS A 508 -15.79 -18.24 6.43
C HIS A 508 -15.34 -16.78 6.42
N THR A 509 -14.03 -16.52 6.57
CA THR A 509 -13.47 -15.16 6.52
C THR A 509 -13.69 -14.51 5.15
N LEU A 510 -13.47 -15.24 4.07
CA LEU A 510 -13.68 -14.75 2.71
C LEU A 510 -15.15 -14.52 2.38
N ALA A 511 -16.05 -15.41 2.83
CA ALA A 511 -17.49 -15.24 2.70
C ALA A 511 -17.93 -13.95 3.39
N ARG A 512 -17.52 -13.75 4.65
CA ARG A 512 -17.84 -12.56 5.41
C ARG A 512 -17.36 -11.28 4.71
N LYS A 513 -16.09 -11.21 4.31
CA LYS A 513 -15.58 -10.04 3.57
C LYS A 513 -16.32 -9.79 2.25
N SER A 514 -16.75 -10.87 1.58
CA SER A 514 -17.53 -10.74 0.35
C SER A 514 -18.91 -10.13 0.60
N LEU A 515 -19.56 -10.55 1.70
CA LEU A 515 -20.85 -10.02 2.14
C LEU A 515 -20.74 -8.59 2.65
N ASP A 516 -19.64 -8.21 3.30
CA ASP A 516 -19.40 -6.85 3.81
C ASP A 516 -19.45 -5.79 2.68
N ASN A 517 -18.98 -6.12 1.47
CA ASN A 517 -19.08 -5.22 0.31
C ASN A 517 -20.54 -4.96 -0.12
N LEU A 518 -21.48 -5.88 0.18
CA LEU A 518 -22.87 -5.76 -0.26
C LEU A 518 -23.59 -4.59 0.41
N TYR A 519 -23.19 -4.19 1.63
CA TYR A 519 -23.80 -3.05 2.32
C TYR A 519 -23.68 -1.77 1.49
N ILE A 520 -22.48 -1.45 0.99
CA ILE A 520 -22.27 -0.23 0.19
C ILE A 520 -22.82 -0.36 -1.23
N LEU A 521 -22.75 -1.55 -1.83
CA LEU A 521 -23.31 -1.79 -3.16
C LEU A 521 -24.84 -1.68 -3.16
N ASN A 522 -25.51 -2.14 -2.10
CA ASN A 522 -26.95 -1.95 -1.91
C ASN A 522 -27.31 -0.47 -1.75
N GLU A 523 -26.48 0.33 -1.06
CA GLU A 523 -26.67 1.79 -1.00
C GLU A 523 -26.56 2.43 -2.38
N TRP A 524 -25.55 2.09 -3.17
CA TRP A 524 -25.41 2.61 -4.54
C TRP A 524 -26.59 2.22 -5.41
N LYS A 525 -27.04 0.97 -5.34
CA LYS A 525 -28.20 0.52 -6.11
C LYS A 525 -29.48 1.24 -5.70
N ARG A 526 -29.65 1.51 -4.40
CA ARG A 526 -30.81 2.22 -3.85
C ARG A 526 -30.83 3.69 -4.26
N LEU A 527 -29.68 4.35 -4.24
CA LEU A 527 -29.55 5.79 -4.50
C LEU A 527 -29.46 6.13 -5.98
N LEU A 528 -28.84 5.25 -6.77
CA LEU A 528 -28.53 5.45 -8.18
C LEU A 528 -28.95 4.18 -8.97
N PRO A 529 -30.26 3.88 -9.06
CA PRO A 529 -30.74 2.60 -9.57
C PRO A 529 -30.40 2.32 -11.04
N HIS A 530 -30.13 3.38 -11.81
CA HIS A 530 -29.79 3.32 -13.23
C HIS A 530 -28.29 3.12 -13.50
N LEU A 531 -27.44 3.22 -12.47
CA LEU A 531 -26.00 3.04 -12.61
C LEU A 531 -25.59 1.68 -12.04
N SER A 532 -24.48 1.15 -12.56
CA SER A 532 -23.80 0.00 -11.97
C SER A 532 -23.27 0.38 -10.59
N PRO A 533 -23.64 -0.34 -9.50
CA PRO A 533 -23.11 -0.08 -8.17
C PRO A 533 -21.58 -0.17 -8.09
N LEU A 534 -20.97 -1.07 -8.87
CA LEU A 534 -19.51 -1.20 -8.92
C LEU A 534 -18.86 0.04 -9.53
N ASP A 535 -19.36 0.49 -10.68
CA ASP A 535 -18.83 1.66 -11.39
C ASP A 535 -19.02 2.94 -10.56
N VAL A 536 -20.14 3.06 -9.83
CA VAL A 536 -20.35 4.15 -8.88
C VAL A 536 -19.31 4.12 -7.78
N HIS A 537 -19.04 2.94 -7.20
CA HIS A 537 -18.05 2.81 -6.14
C HIS A 537 -16.66 3.16 -6.64
N GLU A 538 -16.26 2.61 -7.78
CA GLU A 538 -14.95 2.85 -8.39
C GLU A 538 -14.76 4.30 -8.79
N LYS A 539 -15.77 4.93 -9.40
CA LYS A 539 -15.72 6.34 -9.78
C LYS A 539 -15.58 7.27 -8.57
N LEU A 540 -16.22 6.94 -7.46
CA LEU A 540 -16.10 7.74 -6.24
C LEU A 540 -14.76 7.45 -5.56
N TRP A 541 -14.45 6.20 -5.25
CA TRP A 541 -13.38 5.85 -4.31
C TRP A 541 -12.06 5.45 -4.98
N HIS A 542 -12.02 5.42 -6.31
CA HIS A 542 -10.85 5.03 -7.13
C HIS A 542 -10.33 3.61 -6.84
N ASN A 543 -11.19 2.77 -6.24
CA ASN A 543 -10.91 1.38 -5.93
C ASN A 543 -12.08 0.51 -6.40
N THR A 544 -11.78 -0.65 -6.96
CA THR A 544 -12.79 -1.62 -7.37
C THR A 544 -13.07 -2.60 -6.23
N LEU A 545 -14.35 -2.82 -5.94
CA LEU A 545 -14.75 -3.87 -4.99
C LEU A 545 -14.63 -5.23 -5.67
N VAL A 546 -13.68 -6.03 -5.20
CA VAL A 546 -13.50 -7.42 -5.62
C VAL A 546 -14.20 -8.34 -4.63
N CYS A 547 -14.69 -9.48 -5.09
CA CYS A 547 -15.31 -10.48 -4.22
C CYS A 547 -14.22 -11.43 -3.68
N PRO A 548 -13.82 -11.35 -2.40
CA PRO A 548 -12.74 -12.18 -1.87
C PRO A 548 -13.01 -13.68 -1.97
N ALA A 549 -14.29 -14.07 -2.02
CA ALA A 549 -14.74 -15.44 -2.25
C ALA A 549 -14.51 -15.98 -3.68
N GLY A 550 -13.94 -15.19 -4.61
CA GLY A 550 -13.72 -15.59 -6.00
C GLY A 550 -14.94 -15.45 -6.92
N GLY A 551 -16.00 -14.77 -6.46
CA GLY A 551 -17.22 -14.52 -7.24
C GLY A 551 -17.26 -13.16 -7.93
N MET A 552 -18.45 -12.77 -8.38
CA MET A 552 -18.78 -11.43 -8.87
C MET A 552 -19.95 -10.86 -8.05
N TYR A 553 -20.11 -9.54 -8.07
CA TYR A 553 -21.28 -8.88 -7.50
C TYR A 553 -22.33 -8.63 -8.56
N ILE A 554 -23.53 -9.16 -8.34
CA ILE A 554 -24.67 -9.01 -9.25
C ILE A 554 -25.90 -8.50 -8.51
N TYR A 555 -26.79 -7.82 -9.22
CA TYR A 555 -28.07 -7.41 -8.65
C TYR A 555 -29.14 -8.48 -8.91
N ASN A 556 -29.73 -9.00 -7.84
CA ASN A 556 -30.83 -9.95 -7.94
C ASN A 556 -32.16 -9.18 -7.91
N SER A 557 -32.85 -9.16 -9.06
CA SER A 557 -34.13 -8.43 -9.19
C SER A 557 -35.28 -9.05 -8.40
N ARG A 558 -35.20 -10.33 -8.05
CA ARG A 558 -36.25 -11.04 -7.28
C ARG A 558 -36.17 -10.69 -5.80
N THR A 559 -34.99 -10.76 -5.22
CA THR A 559 -34.73 -10.41 -3.81
C THR A 559 -34.50 -8.91 -3.61
N ARG A 560 -34.32 -8.16 -4.70
CA ARG A 560 -34.08 -6.71 -4.74
C ARG A 560 -32.83 -6.27 -3.97
N GLU A 561 -31.81 -7.12 -3.97
CA GLU A 561 -30.53 -6.87 -3.30
C GLU A 561 -29.35 -7.26 -4.19
N MET A 562 -28.19 -6.72 -3.87
CA MET A 562 -26.91 -7.18 -4.39
C MET A 562 -26.55 -8.52 -3.76
N GLU A 563 -25.99 -9.43 -4.55
CA GLU A 563 -25.46 -10.70 -4.09
C GLU A 563 -24.06 -10.98 -4.67
N SER A 564 -23.26 -11.72 -3.92
CA SER A 564 -22.05 -12.37 -4.41
C SER A 564 -22.44 -13.70 -5.06
N THR A 565 -21.97 -13.96 -6.27
CA THR A 565 -22.19 -15.26 -6.93
C THR A 565 -21.59 -16.43 -6.15
N ALA A 566 -20.58 -16.18 -5.31
CA ALA A 566 -19.91 -17.18 -4.49
C ALA A 566 -20.47 -17.24 -3.05
N ALA A 567 -20.62 -16.10 -2.37
CA ALA A 567 -20.98 -16.03 -0.95
C ALA A 567 -22.48 -15.77 -0.69
N GLY A 568 -23.32 -15.62 -1.73
CA GLY A 568 -24.74 -15.33 -1.57
C GLY A 568 -25.04 -13.87 -1.24
N SER A 569 -26.14 -13.64 -0.54
CA SER A 569 -26.60 -12.29 -0.15
C SER A 569 -26.57 -12.08 1.36
N LEU A 570 -26.83 -10.86 1.82
CA LEU A 570 -26.93 -10.55 3.25
C LEU A 570 -28.09 -11.32 3.92
N ALA A 571 -29.19 -11.53 3.18
CA ALA A 571 -30.36 -12.26 3.67
C ALA A 571 -30.20 -13.80 3.56
N ALA A 572 -29.43 -14.28 2.58
CA ALA A 572 -29.18 -15.69 2.33
C ALA A 572 -27.69 -15.93 2.05
N PRO A 573 -26.82 -15.87 3.09
CA PRO A 573 -25.40 -16.15 2.93
C PRO A 573 -25.18 -17.62 2.56
N ARG A 574 -24.19 -17.87 1.72
CA ARG A 574 -23.75 -19.22 1.33
C ARG A 574 -22.38 -19.52 1.89
N ASP A 575 -22.20 -20.74 2.36
CA ASP A 575 -20.88 -21.25 2.71
C ASP A 575 -20.05 -21.51 1.46
N ILE A 576 -18.81 -21.03 1.48
CA ILE A 576 -17.83 -21.30 0.43
C ILE A 576 -17.25 -22.68 0.71
N GLN A 577 -17.51 -23.65 -0.16
CA GLN A 577 -17.06 -25.02 0.05
C GLN A 577 -15.59 -25.24 -0.34
N THR A 578 -15.06 -24.47 -1.29
CA THR A 578 -13.68 -24.58 -1.77
C THR A 578 -13.10 -23.20 -2.09
N PHE A 579 -11.87 -22.96 -1.63
CA PHE A 579 -11.07 -21.80 -2.04
C PHE A 579 -9.80 -22.32 -2.70
N THR A 580 -9.59 -21.94 -3.95
CA THR A 580 -8.40 -22.27 -4.74
C THR A 580 -7.65 -20.98 -5.08
N GLY A 581 -6.33 -21.00 -4.95
CA GLY A 581 -5.47 -19.95 -5.50
C GLY A 581 -4.12 -19.78 -4.79
N GLY A 582 -3.08 -19.50 -5.58
CA GLY A 582 -1.78 -18.97 -5.13
C GLY A 582 -1.03 -19.87 -4.16
N ILE A 583 -0.58 -19.32 -3.03
CA ILE A 583 0.21 -20.07 -2.03
C ILE A 583 -0.61 -21.20 -1.36
N PHE A 584 -1.94 -21.16 -1.43
CA PHE A 584 -2.80 -22.16 -0.80
C PHE A 584 -2.93 -23.44 -1.61
N ASP A 585 -2.75 -23.36 -2.93
CA ASP A 585 -2.67 -24.51 -3.84
C ASP A 585 -1.25 -25.09 -3.91
N ALA A 586 -0.30 -24.54 -3.14
CA ALA A 586 1.06 -25.03 -3.12
C ALA A 586 1.11 -26.46 -2.55
N GLY A 587 1.46 -27.42 -3.41
CA GLY A 587 1.65 -28.81 -3.04
C GLY A 587 2.77 -29.00 -2.03
N ARG A 588 3.73 -28.07 -1.99
CA ARG A 588 4.78 -28.06 -0.96
C ARG A 588 5.33 -26.66 -0.71
N ILE A 589 5.48 -26.33 0.57
CA ILE A 589 6.19 -25.15 1.06
C ILE A 589 7.34 -25.62 1.94
N GLU A 590 8.56 -25.16 1.67
CA GLU A 590 9.72 -25.35 2.54
C GLU A 590 10.25 -24.00 3.01
N LEU A 591 10.35 -23.80 4.32
CA LEU A 591 11.04 -22.67 4.93
C LEU A 591 12.31 -23.17 5.62
N LYS A 592 13.45 -22.58 5.28
CA LYS A 592 14.76 -22.88 5.87
C LYS A 592 15.33 -21.60 6.45
N ILE A 593 15.50 -21.55 7.77
CA ILE A 593 16.14 -20.43 8.46
C ILE A 593 17.49 -20.91 8.97
N ASN A 594 18.56 -20.20 8.61
CA ASN A 594 19.90 -20.39 9.14
C ASN A 594 20.28 -19.17 9.97
N PHE A 595 20.73 -19.41 11.19
CA PHE A 595 21.21 -18.39 12.12
C PHE A 595 22.74 -18.33 12.00
N GLU A 596 23.23 -17.42 11.16
CA GLU A 596 24.67 -17.20 10.98
C GLU A 596 25.15 -16.14 11.98
N PRO A 597 26.42 -16.17 12.42
CA PRO A 597 26.96 -15.18 13.36
C PRO A 597 26.82 -13.71 12.91
N ALA A 598 26.72 -13.49 11.60
CA ALA A 598 26.69 -12.18 10.98
C ALA A 598 25.32 -11.79 10.38
N ALA A 599 24.41 -12.74 10.19
CA ALA A 599 23.12 -12.53 9.54
C ALA A 599 22.20 -13.73 9.77
N THR A 600 20.90 -13.51 9.58
CA THR A 600 19.93 -14.59 9.51
C THR A 600 19.46 -14.71 8.09
N ARG A 601 19.52 -15.92 7.55
CA ARG A 601 19.09 -16.23 6.20
C ARG A 601 17.85 -17.10 6.25
N ALA A 602 16.76 -16.64 5.65
CA ALA A 602 15.52 -17.38 5.51
C ALA A 602 15.27 -17.63 4.02
N ARG A 603 15.16 -18.89 3.62
CA ARG A 603 14.82 -19.30 2.26
C ARG A 603 13.47 -19.99 2.25
N LEU A 604 12.53 -19.43 1.52
CA LEU A 604 11.18 -19.93 1.29
C LEU A 604 11.09 -20.51 -0.11
N ILE A 605 10.74 -21.79 -0.22
CA ILE A 605 10.55 -22.50 -1.48
C ILE A 605 9.09 -22.90 -1.57
N ILE A 606 8.41 -22.46 -2.63
CA ILE A 606 7.02 -22.78 -2.94
C ILE A 606 7.03 -23.62 -4.21
N LYS A 607 6.48 -24.84 -4.13
CA LYS A 607 6.22 -25.69 -5.29
C LYS A 607 4.72 -25.83 -5.48
N HIS A 608 4.27 -25.47 -6.68
CA HIS A 608 2.87 -25.62 -7.06
C HIS A 608 2.58 -27.07 -7.43
N LEU A 609 1.32 -27.47 -7.30
CA LEU A 609 0.84 -28.74 -7.88
C LEU A 609 0.76 -28.56 -9.39
N ASP A 610 1.14 -29.61 -10.13
CA ASP A 610 1.03 -29.66 -11.59
C ASP A 610 -0.44 -29.67 -12.05
#